data_AF-A0A0Q5FQ16-F1
#
_entry.id   AF-A0A0Q5FQ16-F1
#
_cell.length_a   1.000
_cell.length_b   1.000
_cell.length_c   1.000
_cell.angle_alpha   90.00
_cell.angle_beta   90.00
_cell.angle_gamma   90.00
#
_symmetry.space_group_name_H-M   'P 1'
#
loop_
_entity.id
_entity.type
_entity.pdbx_description
1 polymer ?
#
loop_
_entity_poly.entity_id
_entity_poly.type
_entity_poly.pdbx_seq_one_letter_code
_entity_poly.pdbx_strand_id
1 'polypeptide(L)'
;MWEHSSMERDDEANFIRRMAELRADADMSQSELARRMAERGFETYSQTTVSRTEKGERPIRLGEARVLAEILGSSIAMMVQDTEIAELQNESRNLQRVMEKLLLDVARSLSRYEQGVQSVRDFQEFPASFEGAEREIAEQEVRLLKGFVFPSAAVALWAVEVARDSNRDRDSTELLYTDAQRIRELASEHGLD
;
A
#
# COMPACT_ATOMS: atom_id res chain seq x y z
N MET A 1 9.42 -22.05 30.73
CA MET A 1 8.33 -23.04 30.54
C MET A 1 7.00 -22.40 30.93
N TRP A 2 6.58 -21.32 30.24
CA TRP A 2 5.31 -20.60 30.50
C TRP A 2 4.72 -19.89 29.26
N GLU A 3 5.27 -20.06 28.05
CA GLU A 3 4.74 -19.41 26.82
C GLU A 3 3.64 -20.19 26.11
N HIS A 4 3.61 -21.53 26.23
CA HIS A 4 2.64 -22.37 25.50
C HIS A 4 1.17 -22.09 25.90
N SER A 5 0.92 -21.67 27.15
CA SER A 5 -0.43 -21.45 27.69
C SER A 5 -1.08 -20.13 27.23
N SER A 6 -0.28 -19.14 26.77
CA SER A 6 -0.80 -17.88 26.23
C SER A 6 -1.25 -18.07 24.78
N MET A 7 -0.38 -18.66 23.96
CA MET A 7 -0.59 -18.81 22.52
C MET A 7 -1.78 -19.74 22.19
N GLU A 8 -1.97 -20.84 22.92
CA GLU A 8 -3.13 -21.72 22.76
C GLU A 8 -4.46 -21.02 23.09
N ARG A 9 -4.45 -20.07 24.05
CA ARG A 9 -5.64 -19.29 24.41
C ARG A 9 -5.95 -18.23 23.36
N ASP A 10 -4.92 -17.66 22.73
CA ASP A 10 -5.06 -16.64 21.70
C ASP A 10 -5.63 -17.24 20.40
N ASP A 11 -5.16 -18.43 19.99
CA ASP A 11 -5.67 -19.13 18.79
C ASP A 11 -7.15 -19.52 18.92
N GLU A 12 -7.55 -20.07 20.07
CA GLU A 12 -8.95 -20.46 20.31
C GLU A 12 -9.86 -19.23 20.40
N ALA A 13 -9.42 -18.15 21.06
CA ALA A 13 -10.17 -16.89 21.12
C ALA A 13 -10.33 -16.25 19.73
N ASN A 14 -9.28 -16.24 18.92
CA ASN A 14 -9.32 -15.75 17.54
C ASN A 14 -10.30 -16.57 16.71
N PHE A 15 -10.23 -17.90 16.81
CA PHE A 15 -11.13 -18.80 16.09
C PHE A 15 -12.60 -18.55 16.47
N ILE A 16 -12.90 -18.42 17.76
CA ILE A 16 -14.25 -18.16 18.26
C ILE A 16 -14.80 -16.83 17.75
N ARG A 17 -14.00 -15.77 17.82
CA ARG A 17 -14.38 -14.45 17.31
C ARG A 17 -14.66 -14.51 15.81
N ARG A 18 -13.75 -15.08 15.03
CA ARG A 18 -13.90 -15.25 13.57
C ARG A 18 -15.10 -16.12 13.19
N MET A 19 -15.37 -17.16 13.98
CA MET A 19 -16.56 -18.01 13.80
C MET A 19 -17.85 -17.18 13.95
N ALA A 20 -17.94 -16.34 14.98
CA ALA A 20 -19.11 -15.50 15.20
C ALA A 20 -19.29 -14.43 14.11
N GLU A 21 -18.19 -13.78 13.69
CA GLU A 21 -18.17 -12.79 12.59
C GLU A 21 -18.64 -13.42 11.28
N LEU A 22 -17.98 -14.48 10.81
CA LEU A 22 -18.31 -15.13 9.54
C LEU A 22 -19.73 -15.69 9.53
N ARG A 23 -20.23 -16.17 10.68
CA ARG A 23 -21.62 -16.62 10.79
C ARG A 23 -22.59 -15.45 10.63
N ALA A 24 -22.31 -14.30 11.25
CA ALA A 24 -23.13 -13.11 11.14
C ALA A 24 -23.12 -12.53 9.72
N ASP A 25 -21.96 -12.46 9.07
CA ASP A 25 -21.79 -11.99 7.69
C ASP A 25 -22.54 -12.86 6.67
N ALA A 26 -22.72 -14.15 6.98
CA ALA A 26 -23.47 -15.09 6.16
C ALA A 26 -24.99 -15.11 6.46
N ASP A 27 -25.50 -14.17 7.29
CA ASP A 27 -26.88 -14.14 7.80
C ASP A 27 -27.32 -15.49 8.40
N MET A 28 -26.37 -16.24 8.97
CA MET A 28 -26.61 -17.60 9.43
C MET A 28 -26.98 -17.59 10.92
N SER A 29 -28.13 -18.19 11.26
CA SER A 29 -28.49 -18.37 12.67
C SER A 29 -27.62 -19.44 13.35
N GLN A 30 -27.51 -19.40 14.68
CA GLN A 30 -26.81 -20.45 15.44
C GLN A 30 -27.44 -21.83 15.24
N SER A 31 -28.77 -21.89 15.11
CA SER A 31 -29.49 -23.14 14.85
C SER A 31 -29.21 -23.70 13.46
N GLU A 32 -29.06 -22.81 12.47
CA GLU A 32 -28.68 -23.19 11.11
C GLU A 32 -27.24 -23.72 11.06
N LEU A 33 -26.29 -23.08 11.74
CA LEU A 33 -24.92 -23.58 11.84
C LEU A 33 -24.87 -24.96 12.53
N ALA A 34 -25.65 -25.14 13.61
CA ALA A 34 -25.78 -26.42 14.29
C ALA A 34 -26.35 -27.51 13.37
N ARG A 35 -27.38 -27.19 12.59
CA ARG A 35 -27.96 -28.10 11.59
C ARG A 35 -26.92 -28.55 10.57
N ARG A 36 -26.14 -27.61 10.02
CA ARG A 36 -25.07 -27.93 9.05
C ARG A 36 -23.95 -28.76 9.66
N MET A 37 -23.61 -28.54 10.93
CA MET A 37 -22.67 -29.40 11.66
C MET A 37 -23.20 -30.83 11.82
N ALA A 38 -24.48 -30.98 12.15
CA ALA A 38 -25.13 -32.29 12.24
C ALA A 38 -25.11 -33.04 10.89
N GLU A 39 -25.38 -32.33 9.78
CA GLU A 39 -25.27 -32.88 8.41
C GLU A 39 -23.86 -33.36 8.05
N ARG A 40 -22.83 -32.89 8.77
CA ARG A 40 -21.42 -33.29 8.61
C ARG A 40 -20.98 -34.36 9.61
N GLY A 41 -21.92 -35.00 10.31
CA GLY A 41 -21.66 -36.11 11.23
C GLY A 41 -21.49 -35.71 12.69
N PHE A 42 -21.76 -34.45 13.07
CA PHE A 42 -21.77 -34.01 14.45
C PHE A 42 -23.21 -33.94 15.00
N GLU A 43 -23.89 -35.08 15.09
CA GLU A 43 -25.32 -35.18 15.44
C GLU A 43 -25.69 -34.52 16.78
N THR A 44 -24.75 -34.47 17.73
CA THR A 44 -24.93 -33.83 19.04
C THR A 44 -24.64 -32.32 19.04
N TYR A 45 -24.27 -31.74 17.89
CA TYR A 45 -23.99 -30.31 17.76
C TYR A 45 -25.32 -29.55 17.70
N SER A 46 -25.63 -28.84 18.78
CA SER A 46 -26.89 -28.11 18.96
C SER A 46 -26.68 -26.60 18.89
N GLN A 47 -27.78 -25.84 18.80
CA GLN A 47 -27.73 -24.38 18.95
C GLN A 47 -27.04 -23.98 20.27
N THR A 48 -27.29 -24.69 21.36
CA THR A 48 -26.62 -24.46 22.65
C THR A 48 -25.12 -24.73 22.58
N THR A 49 -24.70 -25.76 21.82
CA THR A 49 -23.29 -26.05 21.58
C THR A 49 -22.62 -24.89 20.84
N VAL A 50 -23.25 -24.38 19.77
CA VAL A 50 -22.78 -23.19 19.03
C VAL A 50 -22.67 -22.00 19.98
N SER A 51 -23.72 -21.70 20.75
CA SER A 51 -23.75 -20.56 21.67
C SER A 51 -22.63 -20.63 22.73
N ARG A 52 -22.39 -21.80 23.32
CA ARG A 52 -21.34 -21.99 24.32
C ARG A 52 -19.95 -21.91 23.71
N THR A 53 -19.78 -22.42 22.50
CA THR A 53 -18.54 -22.28 21.74
C THR A 53 -18.27 -20.81 21.39
N GLU A 54 -19.27 -20.06 20.90
CA GLU A 54 -19.13 -18.62 20.60
C GLU A 54 -18.81 -17.75 21.82
N LYS A 55 -19.14 -18.23 23.03
CA LYS A 55 -18.81 -17.58 24.31
C LYS A 55 -17.48 -18.03 24.89
N GLY A 56 -16.79 -19.00 24.28
CA GLY A 56 -15.58 -19.62 24.84
C GLY A 56 -15.82 -20.46 26.10
N GLU A 57 -17.07 -20.83 26.39
CA GLU A 57 -17.42 -21.68 27.54
C GLU A 57 -17.20 -23.18 27.26
N ARG A 58 -16.97 -23.53 25.99
CA ARG A 58 -16.73 -24.89 25.53
C ARG A 58 -15.54 -24.90 24.58
N PRO A 59 -14.49 -25.69 24.87
CA PRO A 59 -13.34 -25.79 23.98
C PRO A 59 -13.72 -26.45 22.65
N ILE A 60 -13.11 -25.98 21.57
CA ILE A 60 -13.35 -26.48 20.21
C ILE A 60 -12.34 -27.58 19.90
N ARG A 61 -12.83 -28.75 19.47
CA ARG A 61 -11.94 -29.83 19.01
C ARG A 61 -11.48 -29.54 17.58
N LEU A 62 -10.25 -29.91 17.24
CA LEU A 62 -9.68 -29.70 15.89
C LEU A 62 -10.59 -30.22 14.75
N GLY A 63 -11.24 -31.37 14.95
CA GLY A 63 -12.19 -31.92 13.99
C GLY A 63 -13.44 -31.05 13.80
N GLU A 64 -13.93 -30.43 14.86
CA GLU A 64 -15.05 -29.48 14.83
C GLU A 64 -14.61 -28.18 14.16
N ALA A 65 -13.44 -27.63 14.55
CA ALA A 65 -12.87 -26.41 13.97
C ALA A 65 -12.72 -26.50 12.45
N ARG A 66 -12.24 -27.65 11.93
CA ARG A 66 -12.11 -27.87 10.48
C ARG A 66 -13.45 -27.75 9.76
N VAL A 67 -14.47 -28.44 10.28
CA VAL A 67 -15.79 -28.49 9.62
C VAL A 67 -16.53 -27.16 9.77
N LEU A 68 -16.39 -26.48 10.90
CA LEU A 68 -16.90 -25.12 11.08
C LEU A 68 -16.29 -24.16 10.07
N ALA A 69 -14.97 -24.20 9.88
CA ALA A 69 -14.29 -23.37 8.89
C ALA A 69 -14.81 -23.64 7.47
N GLU A 70 -14.98 -24.91 7.09
CA GLU A 70 -15.54 -25.29 5.79
C GLU A 70 -16.99 -24.81 5.59
N ILE A 71 -17.86 -24.94 6.60
CA ILE A 71 -19.25 -24.47 6.52
C ILE A 71 -19.31 -22.95 6.34
N LEU A 72 -18.39 -22.23 6.99
CA LEU A 72 -18.29 -20.78 6.95
C LEU A 72 -17.46 -20.25 5.76
N GLY A 73 -17.02 -21.12 4.85
CA GLY A 73 -16.26 -20.71 3.66
C GLY A 73 -14.85 -20.19 3.95
N SER A 74 -14.25 -20.62 5.06
CA SER A 74 -12.93 -20.19 5.53
C SER A 74 -11.98 -21.40 5.72
N SER A 75 -10.83 -21.16 6.35
CA SER A 75 -9.88 -22.20 6.76
C SER A 75 -9.47 -22.00 8.21
N ILE A 76 -9.03 -23.07 8.89
CA ILE A 76 -8.54 -22.97 10.28
C ILE A 76 -7.46 -21.89 10.39
N ALA A 77 -6.51 -21.87 9.46
CA ALA A 77 -5.41 -20.90 9.45
C ALA A 77 -5.92 -19.45 9.43
N MET A 78 -6.96 -19.15 8.65
CA MET A 78 -7.57 -17.81 8.60
C MET A 78 -8.38 -17.49 9.86
N MET A 79 -8.94 -18.50 10.53
CA MET A 79 -9.75 -18.30 11.72
C MET A 79 -8.92 -18.12 12.99
N VAL A 80 -7.75 -18.75 13.09
CA VAL A 80 -6.83 -18.58 14.24
C VAL A 80 -5.92 -17.35 14.11
N GLN A 81 -5.80 -16.78 12.91
CA GLN A 81 -5.01 -15.57 12.70
C GLN A 81 -5.55 -14.41 13.54
N ASP A 82 -4.63 -13.77 14.27
CA ASP A 82 -4.90 -12.55 15.00
C ASP A 82 -5.42 -11.47 14.02
N THR A 83 -6.61 -10.93 14.33
CA THR A 83 -7.23 -9.85 13.55
C THR A 83 -6.31 -8.66 13.43
N GLU A 84 -5.56 -8.30 14.48
CA GLU A 84 -4.67 -7.13 14.44
C GLU A 84 -3.52 -7.36 13.45
N ILE A 85 -2.93 -8.57 13.46
CA ILE A 85 -1.86 -8.92 12.52
C ILE A 85 -2.39 -8.99 11.09
N ALA A 86 -3.59 -9.57 10.88
CA ALA A 86 -4.21 -9.65 9.56
C ALA A 86 -4.58 -8.26 9.00
N GLU A 87 -5.10 -7.36 9.84
CA GLU A 87 -5.39 -5.97 9.48
C GLU A 87 -4.11 -5.20 9.17
N LEU A 88 -3.07 -5.31 10.00
CA LEU A 88 -1.75 -4.71 9.73
C LEU A 88 -1.14 -5.23 8.43
N GLN A 89 -1.28 -6.53 8.13
CA GLN A 89 -0.83 -7.11 6.86
C GLN A 89 -1.63 -6.60 5.67
N ASN A 90 -2.95 -6.40 5.82
CA ASN A 90 -3.79 -5.82 4.79
C ASN A 90 -3.42 -4.37 4.52
N GLU A 91 -3.23 -3.57 5.57
CA GLU A 91 -2.83 -2.17 5.48
C GLU A 91 -1.43 -2.05 4.86
N SER A 92 -0.48 -2.88 5.28
CA SER A 92 0.86 -2.93 4.69
C SER A 92 0.82 -3.24 3.18
N ARG A 93 0.01 -4.21 2.76
CA ARG A 93 -0.20 -4.51 1.34
C ARG A 93 -0.88 -3.37 0.59
N ASN A 94 -1.76 -2.63 1.24
CA ASN A 94 -2.42 -1.47 0.65
C ASN A 94 -1.43 -0.33 0.43
N LEU A 95 -0.63 0.00 1.44
CA LEU A 95 0.44 1.00 1.37
C LEU A 95 1.46 0.67 0.29
N GLN A 96 1.87 -0.59 0.16
CA GLN A 96 2.78 -1.04 -0.91
C GLN A 96 2.18 -0.78 -2.31
N ARG A 97 0.91 -1.10 -2.53
CA ARG A 97 0.23 -0.83 -3.81
C ARG A 97 0.14 0.66 -4.13
N VAL A 98 -0.13 1.49 -3.12
CA VAL A 98 -0.16 2.95 -3.30
C VAL A 98 1.23 3.47 -3.64
N MET A 99 2.27 2.99 -2.95
CA MET A 99 3.66 3.37 -3.21
C MET A 99 4.09 3.00 -4.63
N GLU A 100 3.78 1.79 -5.10
CA GLU A 100 4.09 1.33 -6.45
C GLU A 100 3.43 2.24 -7.51
N LYS A 101 2.16 2.59 -7.30
CA LYS A 101 1.45 3.51 -8.20
C LYS A 101 2.11 4.89 -8.24
N LEU A 102 2.48 5.44 -7.08
CA LEU A 102 3.15 6.75 -7.00
C LEU A 102 4.51 6.73 -7.71
N LEU A 103 5.30 5.66 -7.52
CA LEU A 103 6.59 5.51 -8.21
C LEU A 103 6.42 5.46 -9.74
N LEU A 104 5.40 4.74 -10.23
CA LEU A 104 5.08 4.71 -11.66
C LEU A 104 4.67 6.09 -12.19
N ASP A 105 3.87 6.84 -11.44
CA ASP A 105 3.44 8.18 -11.83
C ASP A 105 4.59 9.20 -11.81
N VAL A 106 5.54 9.06 -10.87
CA VAL A 106 6.80 9.82 -10.88
C VAL A 106 7.63 9.47 -12.10
N ALA A 107 7.84 8.18 -12.40
CA ALA A 107 8.60 7.74 -13.56
C ALA A 107 8.02 8.26 -14.89
N ARG A 108 6.68 8.22 -15.04
CA ARG A 108 5.99 8.81 -16.20
C ARG A 108 6.17 10.32 -16.29
N SER A 109 6.17 11.01 -15.16
CA SER A 109 6.34 12.46 -15.12
C SER A 109 7.76 12.85 -15.47
N LEU A 110 8.76 12.11 -15.00
CA LEU A 110 10.16 12.27 -15.41
C LEU A 110 10.35 12.01 -16.92
N SER A 111 9.78 10.94 -17.46
CA SER A 111 9.89 10.64 -18.89
C SER A 111 9.25 11.72 -19.77
N ARG A 112 8.05 12.21 -19.40
CA ARG A 112 7.42 13.35 -20.09
C ARG A 112 8.26 14.62 -20.01
N TYR A 113 8.86 14.84 -18.85
CA TYR A 113 9.75 15.96 -18.64
C TYR A 113 10.99 15.88 -19.57
N GLU A 114 11.66 14.73 -19.62
CA GLU A 114 12.82 14.50 -20.50
C GLU A 114 12.47 14.69 -21.98
N GLN A 115 11.31 14.19 -22.42
CA GLN A 115 10.80 14.42 -23.77
C GLN A 115 10.58 15.92 -24.06
N GLY A 116 10.06 16.67 -23.08
CA GLY A 116 9.90 18.12 -23.18
C GLY A 116 11.23 18.84 -23.34
N VAL A 117 12.24 18.47 -22.54
CA VAL A 117 13.61 19.01 -22.67
C VAL A 117 14.21 18.69 -24.03
N GLN A 118 14.08 17.45 -24.49
CA GLN A 118 14.61 17.06 -25.79
C GLN A 118 13.93 17.83 -26.92
N SER A 119 12.61 18.00 -26.86
CA SER A 119 11.86 18.80 -27.85
C SER A 119 12.33 20.26 -27.89
N VAL A 120 12.63 20.86 -26.72
CA VAL A 120 13.19 22.21 -26.65
C VAL A 120 14.59 22.26 -27.25
N ARG A 121 15.45 21.28 -26.95
CA ARG A 121 16.80 21.19 -27.56
C ARG A 121 16.72 21.06 -29.08
N ASP A 122 15.90 20.13 -29.56
CA ASP A 122 15.69 19.91 -30.99
C ASP A 122 15.21 21.22 -31.66
N PHE A 123 14.27 21.94 -31.02
CA PHE A 123 13.80 23.25 -31.49
C PHE A 123 14.89 24.34 -31.44
N GLN A 124 15.81 24.31 -30.47
CA GLN A 124 16.95 25.24 -30.40
C GLN A 124 18.00 24.99 -31.48
N GLU A 125 18.13 23.74 -31.95
CA GLU A 125 19.05 23.34 -33.02
C GLU A 125 18.42 23.50 -34.42
N PHE A 126 17.08 23.52 -34.49
CA PHE A 126 16.27 23.71 -35.70
C PHE A 126 16.47 25.01 -36.51
N PRO A 127 16.83 26.19 -35.94
CA PRO A 127 16.91 27.45 -36.68
C PRO A 127 17.96 27.46 -37.80
N ALA A 128 18.95 26.56 -37.74
CA ALA A 128 19.98 26.43 -38.76
C ALA A 128 19.43 25.99 -40.14
N SER A 129 18.19 25.51 -40.19
CA SER A 129 17.53 25.03 -41.41
C SER A 129 16.69 26.08 -42.16
N PHE A 130 16.49 27.26 -41.58
CA PHE A 130 15.73 28.37 -42.19
C PHE A 130 16.63 29.44 -42.80
N GLU A 131 16.11 30.18 -43.76
CA GLU A 131 16.79 31.33 -44.39
C GLU A 131 15.95 32.62 -44.27
N GLY A 132 16.63 33.77 -44.28
CA GLY A 132 15.97 35.08 -44.28
C GLY A 132 15.14 35.37 -43.03
N ALA A 133 13.94 35.94 -43.21
CA ALA A 133 13.07 36.38 -42.12
C ALA A 133 12.58 35.24 -41.21
N GLU A 134 12.45 34.03 -41.74
CA GLU A 134 12.03 32.86 -40.96
C GLU A 134 13.09 32.44 -39.94
N ARG A 135 14.38 32.56 -40.32
CA ARG A 135 15.49 32.32 -39.40
C ARG A 135 15.55 33.37 -38.28
N GLU A 136 15.31 34.63 -38.60
CA GLU A 136 15.34 35.72 -37.61
C GLU A 136 14.23 35.56 -36.56
N ILE A 137 13.03 35.14 -36.98
CA ILE A 137 11.92 34.79 -36.08
C ILE A 137 12.28 33.58 -35.20
N ALA A 138 12.80 32.50 -35.78
CA ALA A 138 13.20 31.29 -35.03
C ALA A 138 14.33 31.58 -34.02
N GLU A 139 15.33 32.39 -34.40
CA GLU A 139 16.41 32.80 -33.50
C GLU A 139 15.92 33.73 -32.37
N GLN A 140 14.86 34.51 -32.59
CA GLN A 140 14.22 35.32 -31.56
C GLN A 140 13.45 34.44 -30.56
N GLU A 141 12.69 33.46 -31.04
CA GLU A 141 11.96 32.50 -30.19
C GLU A 141 12.90 31.62 -29.34
N VAL A 142 13.98 31.12 -29.94
CA VAL A 142 15.03 30.37 -29.21
C VAL A 142 15.69 31.22 -28.12
N ARG A 143 15.88 32.52 -28.37
CA ARG A 143 16.43 33.45 -27.36
C ARG A 143 15.52 33.59 -26.15
N LEU A 144 14.20 33.60 -26.34
CA LEU A 144 13.22 33.66 -25.26
C LEU A 144 13.23 32.38 -24.42
N LEU A 145 13.53 31.24 -25.03
CA LEU A 145 13.60 29.94 -24.34
C LEU A 145 14.89 29.72 -23.55
N LYS A 146 16.00 30.40 -23.88
CA LYS A 146 17.28 30.27 -23.16
C LYS A 146 17.25 30.77 -21.71
N GLY A 147 16.28 31.59 -21.33
CA GLY A 147 16.07 32.05 -19.95
C GLY A 147 15.26 31.10 -19.08
N PHE A 148 14.72 30.01 -19.64
CA PHE A 148 14.00 28.99 -18.88
C PHE A 148 14.98 27.91 -18.41
N VAL A 149 15.51 28.09 -17.21
CA VAL A 149 16.11 26.99 -16.45
C VAL A 149 15.00 26.04 -16.04
N PHE A 150 14.96 24.85 -16.64
CA PHE A 150 14.00 23.84 -16.22
C PHE A 150 14.49 23.14 -14.93
N PRO A 151 13.76 23.21 -13.80
CA PRO A 151 14.25 22.81 -12.47
C PRO A 151 14.50 21.31 -12.26
N SER A 152 14.49 20.48 -13.30
CA SER A 152 14.42 19.03 -13.15
C SER A 152 15.65 18.39 -12.57
N ALA A 153 16.84 18.92 -12.83
CA ALA A 153 18.07 18.43 -12.22
C ALA A 153 18.03 18.67 -10.71
N ALA A 154 17.49 19.83 -10.27
CA ALA A 154 17.26 20.12 -8.86
C ALA A 154 16.15 19.24 -8.24
N VAL A 155 15.06 18.97 -8.98
CA VAL A 155 13.99 18.04 -8.55
C VAL A 155 14.50 16.60 -8.45
N ALA A 156 15.33 16.15 -9.39
CA ALA A 156 15.92 14.81 -9.38
C ALA A 156 16.96 14.64 -8.25
N LEU A 157 17.80 15.65 -8.01
CA LEU A 157 18.74 15.68 -6.89
C LEU A 157 18.00 15.65 -5.54
N TRP A 158 16.95 16.46 -5.40
CA TRP A 158 16.10 16.46 -4.22
C TRP A 158 15.42 15.10 -3.99
N ALA A 159 14.88 14.47 -5.03
CA ALA A 159 14.27 13.14 -4.92
C ALA A 159 15.28 12.05 -4.47
N VAL A 160 16.53 12.13 -4.93
CA VAL A 160 17.62 11.24 -4.48
C VAL A 160 18.01 11.51 -3.02
N GLU A 161 18.01 12.77 -2.59
CA GLU A 161 18.30 13.17 -1.21
C GLU A 161 17.22 12.64 -0.25
N VAL A 162 15.93 12.84 -0.57
CA VAL A 162 14.79 12.31 0.19
C VAL A 162 14.83 10.78 0.27
N ALA A 163 15.16 10.09 -0.82
CA ALA A 163 15.28 8.63 -0.85
C ALA A 163 16.45 8.09 0.00
N ARG A 164 17.52 8.88 0.16
CA ARG A 164 18.65 8.53 1.04
C ARG A 164 18.32 8.78 2.51
N ASP A 165 17.58 9.84 2.81
CA ASP A 165 17.29 10.26 4.18
C ASP A 165 16.17 9.43 4.83
N SER A 166 15.21 8.96 4.03
CA SER A 166 14.19 7.97 4.45
C SER A 166 14.77 6.61 4.86
N ASN A 167 16.07 6.38 4.64
CA ASN A 167 16.81 5.20 5.10
C ASN A 167 17.61 5.48 6.39
N ARG A 168 17.57 6.70 6.94
CA ARG A 168 18.49 7.16 7.98
C ARG A 168 17.87 7.38 9.36
N ASP A 169 16.59 7.71 9.48
CA ASP A 169 15.87 7.64 10.76
C ASP A 169 14.35 7.75 10.58
N ARG A 170 13.58 6.92 11.30
CA ARG A 170 12.10 6.88 11.19
C ARG A 170 11.37 7.83 12.15
N ASP A 171 12.11 8.63 12.93
CA ASP A 171 11.56 9.38 14.07
C ASP A 171 11.45 10.91 13.89
N SER A 172 11.83 11.48 12.75
CA SER A 172 11.75 12.93 12.54
C SER A 172 10.56 13.32 11.64
N THR A 173 9.45 13.69 12.27
CA THR A 173 8.25 14.29 11.65
C THR A 173 8.44 15.74 11.17
N GLU A 174 9.68 16.22 11.02
CA GLU A 174 10.02 17.60 10.62
C GLU A 174 10.23 17.78 9.11
N LEU A 175 9.63 16.93 8.28
CA LEU A 175 9.58 17.14 6.82
C LEU A 175 8.40 18.05 6.44
N LEU A 176 8.32 19.25 7.02
CA LEU A 176 7.38 20.27 6.59
C LEU A 176 8.05 21.64 6.62
N TYR A 177 8.05 22.29 5.44
CA TYR A 177 8.52 23.65 5.11
C TYR A 177 10.00 23.82 4.73
N THR A 178 10.34 23.58 3.46
CA THR A 178 10.47 24.63 2.40
C THR A 178 11.06 24.03 1.11
N ASP A 179 10.31 23.17 0.44
CA ASP A 179 10.77 22.43 -0.75
C ASP A 179 11.21 23.34 -1.91
N ALA A 180 10.56 24.49 -2.09
CA ALA A 180 10.93 25.46 -3.11
C ALA A 180 12.22 26.25 -2.80
N GLN A 181 12.64 26.31 -1.53
CA GLN A 181 13.90 26.95 -1.15
C GLN A 181 15.05 25.96 -1.31
N ARG A 182 14.88 24.72 -0.86
CA ARG A 182 15.88 23.66 -1.02
C ARG A 182 16.16 23.33 -2.50
N ILE A 183 15.13 23.30 -3.34
CA ILE A 183 15.29 23.14 -4.80
C ILE A 183 16.11 24.29 -5.40
N ARG A 184 15.93 25.53 -4.94
CA ARG A 184 16.73 26.68 -5.41
C ARG A 184 18.18 26.64 -4.91
N GLU A 185 18.39 26.22 -3.67
CA GLU A 185 19.74 26.02 -3.13
C GLU A 185 20.50 24.92 -3.89
N LEU A 186 19.86 23.78 -4.15
CA LEU A 186 20.44 22.69 -4.95
C LEU A 186 20.71 23.10 -6.39
N ALA A 187 19.84 23.91 -6.99
CA ALA A 187 20.09 24.46 -8.32
C ALA A 187 21.39 25.30 -8.31
N SER A 188 21.55 26.15 -7.30
CA SER A 188 22.71 27.04 -7.18
C SER A 188 24.01 26.31 -6.89
N GLU A 189 23.98 25.35 -5.97
CA GLU A 189 25.13 24.49 -5.61
C GLU A 189 25.69 23.72 -6.82
N HIS A 190 24.83 23.36 -7.77
CA HIS A 190 25.18 22.60 -8.96
C HIS A 190 25.32 23.46 -10.23
N GLY A 191 25.25 24.79 -10.14
CA GLY A 191 25.39 25.70 -11.27
C GLY A 191 24.26 25.57 -12.29
N LEU A 192 23.05 25.26 -11.81
CA LEU A 192 21.83 25.06 -12.58
C LEU A 192 20.94 26.31 -12.57
N ASP A 193 21.47 27.51 -12.27
CA ASP A 193 20.75 28.79 -12.15
C ASP A 193 20.70 29.61 -13.45
#